data_AF-A0A0G4HD84-F1
#
_entry.id   AF-A0A0G4HD84-F1
#
_cell.length_a   1.000
_cell.length_b   1.000
_cell.length_c   1.000
_cell.angle_alpha   90.00
_cell.angle_beta   90.00
_cell.angle_gamma   90.00
#
_symmetry.space_group_name_H-M   'P 1'
#
loop_
_entity.id
_entity.type
_entity.pdbx_description
1 polymer ?
#
loop_
_entity_poly.entity_id
_entity_poly.type
_entity_poly.pdbx_seq_one_letter_code
_entity_poly.pdbx_strand_id
1 'polypeptide(L)'
;MFSVCRVAARVSVRAAASGSSRRFFSFTYPVPRQLREVVKMSLFEREDALTIKRLWVEQFKDNPRVATDTLWEQQHNQVVANMRSCPLFLLPLPRPNGGVINLLLQCQDGRHVLVTPLEEYKTKGEV
;
A
#
# COMPACT_ATOMS: atom_id res chain seq x y z
N MET A 1 -3.48 19.81 -5.57
CA MET A 1 -4.40 18.64 -5.69
C MET A 1 -3.96 17.56 -4.71
N PHE A 2 -4.82 16.99 -3.86
CA PHE A 2 -4.40 15.98 -2.87
C PHE A 2 -4.33 14.59 -3.48
N SER A 3 -3.28 13.84 -3.17
CA SER A 3 -3.18 12.42 -3.49
C SER A 3 -3.49 11.60 -2.26
N VAL A 4 -4.40 10.64 -2.43
CA VAL A 4 -4.90 9.78 -1.36
C VAL A 4 -4.06 8.50 -1.35
N CYS A 5 -3.25 8.33 -0.31
CA CYS A 5 -2.32 7.21 -0.21
C CYS A 5 -2.88 6.15 0.75
N ARG A 6 -3.04 4.91 0.26
CA ARG A 6 -3.38 3.75 1.09
C ARG A 6 -2.18 2.85 1.21
N VAL A 7 -1.83 2.47 2.43
CA VAL A 7 -0.93 1.35 2.70
C VAL A 7 -1.79 0.19 3.18
N ALA A 8 -1.91 -0.86 2.37
CA ALA A 8 -2.60 -2.09 2.76
C ALA A 8 -1.62 -3.26 2.64
N ALA A 9 -1.20 -3.81 3.78
CA ALA A 9 -0.47 -5.06 3.84
C ALA A 9 -1.47 -6.20 4.08
N ARG A 10 -1.43 -7.24 3.24
CA ARG A 10 -2.23 -8.45 3.43
C ARG A 10 -1.32 -9.68 3.29
N VAL A 11 -1.13 -10.41 4.38
CA VAL A 11 -0.46 -11.71 4.40
C VAL A 11 -1.45 -12.76 3.87
N SER A 12 -1.08 -13.47 2.80
CA SER A 12 -1.89 -14.54 2.21
C SER A 12 -1.13 -15.86 2.28
N VAL A 13 -1.74 -16.87 2.91
CA VAL A 13 -1.25 -18.25 2.93
C VAL A 13 -2.22 -19.09 2.11
N ARG A 14 -1.75 -19.72 1.02
CA ARG A 14 -2.45 -20.81 0.35
C ARG A 14 -1.49 -21.90 -0.10
N ALA A 15 -1.90 -23.14 0.16
CA ALA A 15 -1.20 -24.39 -0.15
C ALA A 15 -1.20 -24.70 -1.66
N ALA A 16 -0.17 -25.45 -2.09
CA ALA A 16 0.14 -25.72 -3.49
C ALA A 16 -0.52 -27.02 -4.02
N ALA A 17 -0.95 -26.99 -5.28
CA ALA A 17 -1.16 -28.17 -6.11
C ALA A 17 -0.49 -27.95 -7.49
N SER A 18 0.20 -28.99 -7.96
CA SER A 18 1.07 -28.99 -9.14
C SER A 18 0.29 -29.19 -10.44
N GLY A 19 0.55 -28.32 -11.43
CA GLY A 19 0.05 -28.42 -12.79
C GLY A 19 0.69 -27.34 -13.66
N SER A 20 1.45 -27.76 -14.67
CA SER A 20 2.13 -26.91 -15.65
C SER A 20 1.10 -26.35 -16.66
N SER A 21 0.40 -25.30 -16.23
CA SER A 21 -0.23 -24.32 -17.11
C SER A 21 0.62 -23.06 -17.03
N ARG A 22 0.89 -22.37 -18.16
CA ARG A 22 1.39 -20.99 -18.11
C ARG A 22 0.33 -20.17 -17.41
N ARG A 23 0.40 -20.11 -16.09
CA ARG A 23 -0.45 -19.27 -15.26
C ARG A 23 -0.11 -17.86 -15.69
N PHE A 24 -0.99 -17.25 -16.48
CA PHE A 24 -1.11 -15.80 -16.44
C PHE A 24 -1.40 -15.48 -14.98
N PHE A 25 -0.36 -15.13 -14.23
CA PHE A 25 -0.52 -14.61 -12.89
C PHE A 25 -1.24 -13.27 -13.05
N SER A 26 -2.57 -13.31 -13.01
CA SER A 26 -3.39 -12.12 -12.84
C SER A 26 -3.20 -11.66 -11.40
N PHE A 27 -2.07 -10.99 -11.16
CA PHE A 27 -1.82 -10.34 -9.89
C PHE A 27 -2.74 -9.13 -9.80
N THR A 28 -3.81 -9.27 -9.03
CA THR A 28 -4.74 -8.19 -8.74
C THR A 28 -4.48 -7.75 -7.31
N TYR A 29 -4.16 -6.46 -7.12
CA TYR A 29 -4.04 -5.88 -5.79
C TYR A 29 -5.39 -6.03 -5.06
N PRO A 30 -5.40 -6.43 -3.77
CA PRO A 30 -6.61 -6.56 -2.97
C PRO A 30 -7.22 -5.20 -2.58
N VAL A 31 -6.81 -4.13 -3.24
CA VAL A 31 -7.14 -2.73 -2.94
C VAL A 31 -7.74 -2.10 -4.21
N PRO A 32 -8.80 -1.28 -4.06
CA PRO A 32 -9.36 -0.51 -5.17
C PRO A 32 -8.28 0.22 -5.96
N ARG A 33 -8.33 0.12 -7.30
CA ARG A 33 -7.30 0.68 -8.18
C ARG A 33 -7.46 2.18 -8.39
N GLN A 34 -8.68 2.70 -8.19
CA GLN A 34 -9.04 4.07 -8.54
C GLN A 34 -9.95 4.66 -7.45
N LEU A 35 -9.80 5.97 -7.18
CA LEU A 35 -10.55 6.66 -6.12
C LEU A 35 -12.07 6.54 -6.31
N ARG A 36 -12.56 6.57 -7.57
CA ARG A 36 -13.98 6.39 -7.92
C ARG A 36 -14.60 5.06 -7.50
N GLU A 37 -13.77 4.05 -7.22
CA GLU A 37 -14.23 2.74 -6.73
C GLU A 37 -14.55 2.79 -5.23
N VAL A 38 -14.14 3.86 -4.54
CA VAL A 38 -14.31 4.06 -3.10
C VAL A 38 -15.26 5.21 -2.80
N VAL A 39 -15.22 6.28 -3.60
CA VAL A 39 -16.01 7.49 -3.39
C VAL A 39 -16.87 7.83 -4.60
N LYS A 40 -18.00 8.51 -4.37
CA LYS A 40 -18.84 9.08 -5.43
C LYS A 40 -18.19 10.38 -5.94
N MET A 41 -17.45 10.29 -7.04
CA MET A 41 -16.67 11.41 -7.60
C MET A 41 -17.50 12.69 -7.81
N SER A 42 -18.73 12.57 -8.29
CA SER A 42 -19.61 13.72 -8.56
C SER A 42 -19.97 14.56 -7.32
N LEU A 43 -19.94 13.94 -6.14
CA LEU A 43 -20.10 14.64 -4.86
C LEU A 43 -18.74 15.14 -4.36
N PHE A 44 -17.72 14.29 -4.46
CA PHE A 44 -16.38 14.55 -3.95
C PHE A 44 -15.70 15.76 -4.60
N GLU A 45 -15.93 15.99 -5.89
CA GLU A 45 -15.36 17.14 -6.64
C GLU A 45 -15.95 18.49 -6.24
N ARG A 46 -17.10 18.51 -5.56
CA ARG A 46 -17.79 19.74 -5.12
C ARG A 46 -17.35 20.19 -3.73
N GLU A 47 -16.70 19.32 -2.98
CA GLU A 47 -16.26 19.57 -1.62
C GLU A 47 -14.90 20.26 -1.59
N ASP A 48 -14.66 21.05 -0.55
CA ASP A 48 -13.35 21.63 -0.32
C ASP A 48 -12.35 20.57 0.20
N ALA A 49 -11.06 20.90 0.09
CA ALA A 49 -9.97 20.02 0.48
C ALA A 49 -10.02 19.52 1.94
N LEU A 50 -10.43 20.37 2.89
CA LEU A 50 -10.48 20.01 4.30
C LEU A 50 -11.65 19.06 4.56
N THR A 51 -12.78 19.31 3.90
CA THR A 51 -13.94 18.40 3.93
C THR A 51 -13.60 17.05 3.31
N ILE A 52 -12.92 17.02 2.16
CA ILE A 52 -12.43 15.79 1.52
C ILE A 52 -11.53 15.00 2.48
N LYS A 53 -10.55 15.66 3.12
CA LYS A 53 -9.66 15.02 4.08
C LYS A 53 -10.44 14.41 5.24
N ARG A 54 -11.37 15.16 5.82
CA ARG A 54 -12.21 14.69 6.94
C ARG A 54 -13.04 13.47 6.53
N LEU A 55 -13.76 13.55 5.42
CA LEU A 55 -14.58 12.45 4.90
C LEU A 55 -13.74 11.19 4.63
N TRP A 56 -12.53 11.37 4.09
CA TRP A 56 -11.63 10.26 3.81
C TRP A 56 -11.18 9.55 5.09
N VAL A 57 -10.75 10.30 6.11
CA VAL A 57 -10.35 9.72 7.41
C VAL A 57 -11.54 9.06 8.10
N GLU A 58 -12.70 9.71 8.10
CA GLU A 58 -13.91 9.19 8.74
C GLU A 58 -14.38 7.87 8.12
N GLN A 59 -14.29 7.72 6.80
CA GLN A 59 -14.69 6.49 6.09
C GLN A 59 -13.93 5.24 6.56
N PHE A 60 -12.70 5.38 7.05
CA PHE A 60 -11.84 4.25 7.45
C PHE A 60 -11.58 4.17 8.96
N LYS A 61 -12.15 5.08 9.77
CA LYS A 61 -11.87 5.20 11.21
C LYS A 61 -12.08 3.88 11.98
N ASP A 62 -13.11 3.11 11.61
CA ASP A 62 -13.50 1.88 12.30
C ASP A 62 -12.85 0.62 11.71
N ASN A 63 -11.98 0.76 10.70
CA ASN A 63 -11.32 -0.37 10.04
C ASN A 63 -9.88 -0.54 10.55
N PRO A 64 -9.62 -1.49 11.47
CA PRO A 64 -8.29 -1.67 12.07
C PRO A 64 -7.24 -2.19 11.08
N ARG A 65 -7.65 -2.59 9.87
CA ARG A 65 -6.75 -3.10 8.82
C ARG A 65 -6.35 -2.04 7.80
N VAL A 66 -6.83 -0.81 7.96
CA VAL A 66 -6.59 0.27 7.00
C VAL A 66 -5.99 1.45 7.73
N ALA A 67 -4.80 1.86 7.31
CA ALA A 67 -4.23 3.15 7.66
C ALA A 67 -4.45 4.12 6.49
N THR A 68 -4.95 5.32 6.79
CA THR A 68 -5.23 6.34 5.77
C THR A 68 -4.73 7.70 6.19
N ASP A 69 -4.21 8.44 5.21
CA ASP A 69 -3.93 9.88 5.33
C ASP A 69 -4.00 10.53 3.94
N THR A 70 -3.83 11.85 3.90
CA THR A 70 -3.81 12.68 2.69
C THR A 70 -2.47 13.38 2.54
N LEU A 71 -1.93 13.43 1.32
CA LEU A 71 -0.70 14.15 1.02
C LEU A 71 -0.98 15.38 0.16
N TRP A 72 -0.23 16.45 0.44
CA TRP A 72 -0.15 17.58 -0.49
C TRP A 72 0.57 17.15 -1.77
N GLU A 73 0.27 17.86 -2.86
CA GLU A 73 0.79 17.53 -4.19
C GLU A 73 2.32 17.43 -4.23
N GLN A 74 3.01 18.39 -3.64
CA GLN A 74 4.48 18.40 -3.58
C GLN A 74 5.04 17.20 -2.81
N GLN A 75 4.42 16.84 -1.68
CA GLN A 75 4.83 15.68 -0.90
C GLN A 75 4.62 14.39 -1.68
N HIS A 76 3.47 14.26 -2.34
CA HIS A 76 3.16 13.13 -3.19
C HIS A 76 4.18 12.99 -4.33
N ASN A 77 4.46 14.08 -5.05
CA ASN A 77 5.40 14.06 -6.17
C ASN A 77 6.81 13.65 -5.71
N GLN A 78 7.25 14.13 -4.55
CA GLN A 78 8.53 13.72 -3.96
C GLN A 78 8.55 12.22 -3.61
N VAL A 79 7.48 11.72 -2.99
CA VAL A 79 7.38 10.29 -2.63
C VAL A 79 7.41 9.43 -3.90
N VAL A 80 6.68 9.80 -4.96
CA VAL A 80 6.70 9.08 -6.24
C VAL A 80 8.07 9.11 -6.90
N ALA A 81 8.77 10.26 -6.89
CA ALA A 81 10.12 10.36 -7.42
C ALA A 81 11.11 9.44 -6.67
N ASN A 82 11.02 9.41 -5.34
CA ASN A 82 11.85 8.55 -4.50
C ASN A 82 11.56 7.07 -4.75
N MET A 83 10.28 6.69 -4.83
CA MET A 83 9.86 5.30 -5.12
C MET A 83 10.36 4.80 -6.47
N ARG A 84 10.46 5.69 -7.48
CA ARG A 84 10.99 5.33 -8.80
C ARG A 84 12.51 5.19 -8.80
N SER A 85 13.19 6.06 -8.07
CA SER A 85 14.66 6.09 -8.02
C SER A 85 15.21 4.94 -7.16
N CYS A 86 14.54 4.62 -6.06
CA CYS A 86 14.91 3.58 -5.11
C CYS A 86 13.70 2.66 -4.84
N PRO A 87 13.39 1.72 -5.74
CA PRO A 87 12.17 0.90 -5.64
C PRO A 87 12.24 -0.19 -4.57
N LEU A 88 13.42 -0.46 -3.99
CA LEU A 88 13.61 -1.44 -2.93
C LEU A 88 14.32 -0.80 -1.74
N PHE A 89 13.76 -0.95 -0.54
CA PHE A 89 14.29 -0.35 0.69
C PHE A 89 14.16 -1.29 1.88
N LEU A 90 15.11 -1.23 2.82
CA LEU A 90 15.06 -1.95 4.09
C LEU A 90 14.76 -0.98 5.22
N LEU A 91 13.64 -1.20 5.91
CA LEU A 91 13.21 -0.40 7.05
C LEU A 91 13.37 -1.20 8.36
N PRO A 92 14.31 -0.82 9.24
CA PRO A 92 14.39 -1.37 10.58
C PRO A 92 13.26 -0.79 11.45
N LEU A 93 12.39 -1.67 11.95
CA LEU A 93 11.30 -1.32 12.86
C LEU A 93 11.65 -1.81 14.29
N PRO A 94 11.89 -0.93 15.26
CA PRO A 94 12.14 -1.33 16.64
C PRO A 94 10.88 -1.96 17.26
N ARG A 95 11.04 -3.01 18.06
CA ARG A 95 9.93 -3.64 18.78
C ARG A 95 9.81 -3.12 20.22
N PRO A 96 8.59 -3.07 20.80
CA PRO A 96 8.40 -2.65 22.19
C PRO A 96 9.14 -3.50 23.23
N ASN A 97 9.36 -4.79 22.94
CA ASN A 97 10.03 -5.74 23.84
C ASN A 97 11.55 -5.84 23.63
N GLY A 98 12.14 -4.90 22.88
CA GLY A 98 13.54 -4.93 22.48
C GLY A 98 13.77 -5.66 21.15
N GLY A 99 14.86 -5.29 20.47
CA GLY A 99 15.22 -5.81 19.15
C GLY A 99 14.53 -5.09 17.98
N VAL A 100 14.83 -5.55 16.76
CA VAL A 100 14.42 -4.92 15.51
C VAL A 100 13.78 -5.96 14.58
N ILE A 101 12.75 -5.56 13.83
CA ILE A 101 12.24 -6.29 12.65
C ILE A 101 12.72 -5.53 11.44
N ASN A 102 13.44 -6.19 10.53
CA ASN A 102 13.73 -5.61 9.23
C ASN A 102 12.54 -5.86 8.30
N LEU A 103 11.97 -4.79 7.76
CA LEU A 103 10.91 -4.84 6.76
C LEU A 103 11.52 -4.52 5.40
N LEU A 104 11.26 -5.37 4.42
CA LEU A 104 11.52 -5.09 3.01
C LEU A 104 10.34 -4.32 2.43
N LEU A 105 10.62 -3.15 1.88
CA LEU A 105 9.68 -2.29 1.17
C LEU A 105 9.97 -2.40 -0.32
N GLN A 106 8.98 -2.78 -1.12
CA GLN A 106 9.08 -2.85 -2.57
C GLN A 106 8.02 -1.95 -3.21
N CYS A 107 8.48 -0.93 -3.93
CA CYS A 107 7.62 0.02 -4.62
C CYS A 107 7.27 -0.52 -6.02
N GLN A 108 5.99 -0.56 -6.33
CA GLN A 108 5.44 -1.06 -7.59
C GLN A 108 4.68 0.06 -8.30
N ASP A 109 5.01 0.29 -9.56
CA ASP A 109 4.35 1.25 -10.47
C ASP A 109 4.21 2.68 -9.92
N GLY A 110 5.08 3.08 -8.98
CA GLY A 110 5.05 4.39 -8.31
C GLY A 110 3.75 4.67 -7.54
N ARG A 111 2.97 3.64 -7.18
CA ARG A 111 1.66 3.78 -6.53
C ARG A 111 1.47 2.86 -5.33
N HIS A 112 2.08 1.67 -5.37
CA HIS A 112 1.94 0.68 -4.32
C HIS A 112 3.28 0.45 -3.65
N VAL A 113 3.26 0.27 -2.33
CA VAL A 113 4.42 -0.17 -1.55
C VAL A 113 4.03 -1.47 -0.86
N LEU A 114 4.67 -2.55 -1.27
CA LEU A 114 4.55 -3.85 -0.61
C LEU A 114 5.51 -3.87 0.56
N VAL A 115 5.03 -4.24 1.73
CA VAL A 115 5.83 -4.34 2.95
C VAL A 115 5.84 -5.79 3.38
N THR A 116 7.02 -6.37 3.55
CA THR A 116 7.19 -7.78 3.90
C THR A 116 8.30 -7.93 4.95
N PRO A 117 8.11 -8.68 6.03
CA PRO A 117 9.21 -9.00 6.94
C PRO A 117 10.36 -9.68 6.18
N LEU A 118 11.60 -9.24 6.40
CA LEU A 118 12.75 -9.72 5.64
C LEU A 118 12.96 -11.24 5.77
N GLU A 119 12.70 -11.78 6.96
CA GLU A 119 12.82 -13.23 7.20
C GLU A 119 11.80 -14.05 6.41
N GLU A 120 10.56 -13.53 6.26
CA GLU A 120 9.56 -14.17 5.41
C GLU A 120 9.94 -14.08 3.93
N TYR A 121 10.51 -12.95 3.51
CA TYR A 121 10.98 -12.79 2.13
C TYR A 121 12.09 -13.79 1.79
N LYS A 122 13.08 -13.99 2.66
CA LYS A 122 14.15 -14.99 2.45
C LYS A 122 13.61 -16.41 2.36
N THR A 123 12.62 -16.75 3.19
CA THR A 123 12.08 -18.12 3.27
C THR A 123 11.19 -18.47 2.07
N LYS A 124 10.47 -17.48 1.51
CA LYS A 124 9.43 -17.70 0.49
C LYS A 124 9.70 -17.03 -0.86
N GLY A 125 10.70 -16.17 -0.94
CA GLY A 125 11.03 -15.35 -2.13
C GLY A 125 12.08 -15.97 -3.04
N GLU A 126 12.81 -16.99 -2.57
CA GLU A 126 13.67 -17.83 -3.41
C GLU A 126 12.80 -18.87 -4.13
N VAL A 127 12.17 -18.47 -5.24
CA VAL A 127 11.48 -19.38 -6.17
C VAL A 127 11.90 -19.07 -7.60
#